data_AF-A0A6A6CXQ2-F1
#
_entry.id   AF-A0A6A6CXQ2-F1
#
_cell.length_a   1.000
_cell.length_b   1.000
_cell.length_c   1.000
_cell.angle_alpha   90.00
_cell.angle_beta   90.00
_cell.angle_gamma   90.00
#
_symmetry.space_group_name_H-M   'P 1'
#
loop_
_entity.id
_entity.type
_entity.pdbx_description
1 polymer ?
#
loop_
_entity_poly.entity_id
_entity_poly.type
_entity_poly.pdbx_seq_one_letter_code
_entity_poly.pdbx_strand_id
1 'polypeptide(L)'
;MSRYYTSDGEASSRRTASAPNRLTPRTTTQHPAAPRQAAPTLLQSPAALRQQYMSTISGYPPSSSQYTTSRPSAATQRPSTHNSKPSASSYTAVNASHKARTYSRKRILLVWFQNHDFSASALTKEVTEVAALFSDDLGFESPQSCLITESDTSPTNQLITALKAFTRACKDKKELLVVYYSGHGRVRPRGGLNLQGEGKAKDDEKVYWNRIQKEVLFKVDADFLVLLDCCYAEMGVKGLHRYRRDSIAACAKDRTTATPGERSFTECLLQAARQLLPHGGFTVQQLFDRIRVVAAEMWYDGAKRAETPIYKDQCGDETEHEIHFEMTSPPTSAPDSASAVATMQPAAGNRRRTSTRRDPSNDSDESSNDSEEDSEGDEEEDEENDPPQTTHGQAGASDTAWQQRRAQAQAAWKRMWDEGRTPEEAFEKLVATWQTSMHLSKQDADAQIRWLLAR
;
A
#
# COMPACT_ATOMS: atom_id res chain seq x y z
N MET A 1 50.77 -10.54 47.74
CA MET A 1 49.89 -10.24 48.91
C MET A 1 48.46 -10.29 48.37
N SER A 2 47.52 -11.18 48.69
CA SER A 2 47.29 -12.24 49.69
C SER A 2 46.20 -13.17 49.07
N ARG A 3 46.44 -14.43 48.73
CA ARG A 3 46.10 -15.70 49.44
C ARG A 3 44.66 -15.87 50.00
N TYR A 4 43.97 -16.87 49.43
CA TYR A 4 43.04 -17.89 49.97
C TYR A 4 41.74 -17.50 50.71
N TYR A 5 40.60 -18.05 50.27
CA TYR A 5 39.84 -19.09 51.02
C TYR A 5 38.74 -19.73 50.15
N THR A 6 38.70 -21.07 50.16
CA THR A 6 37.63 -21.97 49.72
C THR A 6 36.67 -22.27 50.88
N SER A 7 35.38 -22.50 50.64
CA SER A 7 34.63 -23.57 51.33
C SER A 7 33.23 -23.79 50.74
N ASP A 8 32.92 -25.07 50.60
CA ASP A 8 31.61 -25.67 50.33
C ASP A 8 30.60 -25.45 51.47
N GLY A 9 29.31 -25.63 51.17
CA GLY A 9 28.25 -25.69 52.17
C GLY A 9 26.95 -26.26 51.61
N GLU A 10 26.66 -27.50 51.99
CA GLU A 10 25.51 -28.32 51.62
C GLU A 10 24.14 -27.81 52.16
N ALA A 11 23.10 -28.22 51.43
CA ALA A 11 21.79 -28.71 51.87
C ALA A 11 21.04 -28.04 53.06
N SER A 12 19.82 -27.55 52.77
CA SER A 12 18.65 -27.98 53.57
C SER A 12 17.30 -27.70 52.92
N SER A 13 16.50 -28.77 52.90
CA SER A 13 15.08 -28.82 52.61
C SER A 13 14.26 -27.92 53.55
N ARG A 14 13.19 -27.30 53.03
CA ARG A 14 11.95 -27.08 53.78
C ARG A 14 10.74 -27.07 52.85
N ARG A 15 9.94 -28.14 52.97
CA ARG A 15 8.54 -28.23 52.56
C ARG A 15 7.67 -27.58 53.65
N THR A 16 6.69 -26.78 53.24
CA THR A 16 5.43 -26.50 53.97
C THR A 16 4.38 -26.23 52.89
N ALA A 17 3.54 -27.23 52.59
CA ALA A 17 2.18 -27.40 53.13
C ALA A 17 1.14 -26.55 52.37
N SER A 18 0.54 -27.19 51.37
CA SER A 18 -0.63 -26.74 50.61
C SER A 18 -1.90 -27.07 51.42
N ALA A 19 -2.80 -26.08 51.56
CA ALA A 19 -4.13 -26.26 52.14
C ALA A 19 -5.17 -26.37 51.00
N PRO A 20 -6.11 -27.33 51.05
CA PRO A 20 -7.15 -27.45 50.02
C PRO A 20 -8.39 -26.60 50.36
N ASN A 21 -8.81 -25.80 49.39
CA ASN A 21 -10.05 -25.02 49.42
C ASN A 21 -11.26 -25.95 49.23
N ARG A 22 -12.18 -25.90 50.20
CA ARG A 22 -13.40 -26.71 50.28
C ARG A 22 -14.51 -26.03 49.47
N LEU A 23 -14.80 -26.54 48.27
CA LEU A 23 -15.95 -26.12 47.47
C LEU A 23 -17.22 -26.85 47.93
N THR A 24 -18.25 -26.08 48.28
CA THR A 24 -19.59 -26.56 48.59
C THR A 24 -20.40 -26.79 47.30
N PRO A 25 -21.28 -27.80 47.26
CA PRO A 25 -22.13 -28.07 46.09
C PRO A 25 -23.28 -27.07 46.01
N ARG A 26 -23.41 -26.42 44.85
CA ARG A 26 -24.46 -25.45 44.52
C ARG A 26 -25.71 -26.20 44.06
N THR A 27 -26.79 -26.06 44.82
CA THR A 27 -28.12 -26.63 44.56
C THR A 27 -28.69 -26.07 43.26
N THR A 28 -29.04 -26.95 42.32
CA THR A 28 -29.70 -26.60 41.05
C THR A 28 -31.21 -26.57 41.26
N THR A 29 -31.79 -25.37 41.32
CA THR A 29 -33.25 -25.17 41.29
C THR A 29 -33.70 -25.08 39.84
N GLN A 30 -34.42 -26.09 39.36
CA GLN A 30 -35.09 -26.07 38.05
C GLN A 30 -36.33 -25.15 38.13
N HIS A 31 -36.40 -24.15 37.26
CA HIS A 31 -37.62 -23.39 36.96
C HIS A 31 -38.19 -23.86 35.60
N PRO A 32 -39.53 -23.89 35.44
CA PRO A 32 -40.18 -24.39 34.23
C PRO A 32 -40.07 -23.40 33.06
N ALA A 33 -39.88 -23.94 31.87
CA ALA A 33 -39.75 -23.22 30.61
C ALA A 33 -41.10 -22.60 30.16
N ALA A 34 -41.06 -21.34 29.75
CA ALA A 34 -42.14 -20.66 29.04
C ALA A 34 -42.11 -21.00 27.53
N PRO A 35 -43.27 -21.03 26.84
CA PRO A 35 -43.34 -21.41 25.43
C PRO A 35 -42.75 -20.32 24.51
N ARG A 36 -41.76 -20.70 23.69
CA ARG A 36 -41.24 -19.88 22.59
C ARG A 36 -42.29 -19.78 21.48
N GLN A 37 -42.80 -18.57 21.24
CA GLN A 37 -43.48 -18.25 19.99
C GLN A 37 -42.45 -18.15 18.87
N ALA A 38 -42.65 -18.93 17.80
CA ALA A 38 -41.83 -18.87 16.60
C ALA A 38 -42.15 -17.61 15.81
N ALA A 39 -41.17 -16.72 15.66
CA ALA A 39 -41.23 -15.63 14.69
C ALA A 39 -40.93 -16.17 13.28
N PRO A 40 -41.65 -15.74 12.23
CA PRO A 40 -41.42 -16.21 10.88
C PRO A 40 -40.11 -15.61 10.35
N THR A 41 -39.08 -16.45 10.18
CA THR A 41 -37.85 -16.08 9.47
C THR A 41 -38.13 -16.10 7.96
N LEU A 42 -38.47 -14.94 7.39
CA LEU A 42 -38.46 -14.76 5.94
C LEU A 42 -36.99 -14.63 5.48
N LEU A 43 -36.42 -15.76 5.05
CA LEU A 43 -35.16 -15.80 4.32
C LEU A 43 -35.35 -15.08 2.97
N GLN A 44 -34.88 -13.84 2.88
CA GLN A 44 -34.79 -13.13 1.60
C GLN A 44 -33.71 -13.79 0.74
N SER A 45 -33.97 -13.93 -0.57
CA SER A 45 -32.99 -14.51 -1.49
C SER A 45 -31.78 -13.58 -1.66
N PRO A 46 -30.58 -14.13 -1.94
CA PRO A 46 -29.37 -13.33 -2.21
C PRO A 46 -29.57 -12.27 -3.31
N ALA A 47 -30.42 -12.53 -4.30
CA ALA A 47 -30.76 -11.59 -5.36
C ALA A 47 -31.57 -10.37 -4.86
N ALA A 48 -32.49 -10.56 -3.92
CA ALA A 48 -33.30 -9.48 -3.35
C ALA A 48 -32.45 -8.55 -2.47
N LEU A 49 -31.53 -9.11 -1.69
CA LEU A 49 -30.59 -8.34 -0.87
C LEU A 49 -29.52 -7.63 -1.71
N ARG A 50 -29.08 -8.21 -2.85
CA ARG A 50 -28.23 -7.54 -3.86
C ARG A 50 -28.94 -6.32 -4.46
N GLN A 51 -30.23 -6.42 -4.80
CA GLN A 51 -31.02 -5.28 -5.29
C GLN A 51 -31.19 -4.19 -4.22
N GLN A 52 -31.43 -4.58 -2.95
CA GLN A 52 -31.50 -3.63 -1.84
C GLN A 52 -30.17 -2.89 -1.64
N TYR A 53 -29.04 -3.58 -1.73
CA TYR A 53 -27.71 -2.95 -1.62
C TYR A 53 -27.41 -1.99 -2.77
N MET A 54 -27.72 -2.38 -4.01
CA MET A 54 -27.58 -1.52 -5.18
C MET A 54 -28.46 -0.25 -5.08
N SER A 55 -29.65 -0.36 -4.47
CA SER A 55 -30.50 0.81 -4.22
C SER A 55 -29.95 1.77 -3.15
N THR A 56 -29.18 1.27 -2.17
CA THR A 56 -28.57 2.10 -1.12
C THR A 56 -27.28 2.81 -1.55
N ILE A 57 -26.56 2.30 -2.56
CA ILE A 57 -25.37 2.98 -3.12
C ILE A 57 -25.79 4.24 -3.91
N SER A 58 -26.98 4.23 -4.52
CA SER A 58 -27.55 5.38 -5.24
C SER A 58 -27.98 6.55 -4.33
N GLY A 59 -27.84 6.43 -3.00
CA GLY A 59 -28.39 7.36 -2.01
C GLY A 59 -27.38 8.27 -1.31
N TYR A 60 -26.10 8.28 -1.69
CA TYR A 60 -25.18 9.30 -1.20
C TYR A 60 -25.47 10.63 -1.91
N PRO A 61 -25.88 11.70 -1.21
CA PRO A 61 -25.96 13.00 -1.85
C PRO A 61 -24.55 13.42 -2.27
N PRO A 62 -24.38 14.10 -3.42
CA PRO A 62 -23.12 14.77 -3.71
C PRO A 62 -22.80 15.73 -2.55
N SER A 63 -21.58 15.68 -2.05
CA SER A 63 -21.06 16.61 -1.06
C SER A 63 -21.01 18.01 -1.68
N SER A 64 -22.10 18.78 -1.56
CA SER A 64 -22.10 20.22 -1.80
C SER A 64 -22.23 20.94 -0.46
N SER A 65 -21.13 21.54 -0.03
CA SER A 65 -21.10 22.64 0.92
C SER A 65 -21.91 23.81 0.36
N GLN A 66 -23.08 24.09 0.96
CA GLN A 66 -23.68 25.41 1.14
C GLN A 66 -25.06 25.27 1.81
N TYR A 67 -25.16 25.68 3.08
CA TYR A 67 -26.44 25.90 3.74
C TYR A 67 -27.03 27.24 3.28
N THR A 68 -28.11 27.21 2.49
CA THR A 68 -29.09 28.30 2.46
C THR A 68 -30.50 27.72 2.50
N THR A 69 -31.28 28.20 3.46
CA THR A 69 -32.63 27.75 3.80
C THR A 69 -33.67 28.38 2.89
N SER A 70 -34.32 27.58 2.03
CA SER A 70 -35.62 27.89 1.45
C SER A 70 -36.46 26.62 1.20
N ARG A 71 -37.63 26.56 1.83
CA ARG A 71 -38.68 25.54 1.70
C ARG A 71 -39.53 25.83 0.44
N PRO A 72 -39.93 24.85 -0.36
CA PRO A 72 -41.36 24.44 -0.43
C PRO A 72 -41.56 22.93 -0.69
N SER A 73 -42.50 22.29 0.01
CA SER A 73 -43.90 22.00 -0.38
C SER A 73 -44.07 20.81 -1.32
N ALA A 74 -44.91 19.87 -0.87
CA ALA A 74 -45.06 18.51 -1.36
C ALA A 74 -45.94 18.42 -2.61
N ALA A 75 -45.56 17.55 -3.54
CA ALA A 75 -46.46 16.92 -4.50
C ALA A 75 -45.95 15.51 -4.85
N THR A 76 -46.76 14.52 -4.51
CA THR A 76 -46.58 13.09 -4.71
C THR A 76 -46.62 12.73 -6.19
N GLN A 77 -45.53 12.15 -6.73
CA GLN A 77 -45.60 11.33 -7.94
C GLN A 77 -44.84 10.01 -7.72
N ARG A 78 -45.56 8.90 -7.94
CA ARG A 78 -45.02 7.54 -7.97
C ARG A 78 -44.18 7.33 -9.24
N PRO A 79 -42.98 6.74 -9.19
CA PRO A 79 -42.33 6.22 -10.37
C PRO A 79 -42.62 4.72 -10.55
N SER A 80 -42.97 4.39 -11.80
CA SER A 80 -43.07 3.05 -12.36
C SER A 80 -41.71 2.34 -12.36
N THR A 81 -41.70 1.08 -11.92
CA THR A 81 -40.53 0.20 -11.92
C THR A 81 -40.23 -0.35 -13.31
N HIS A 82 -39.28 0.27 -14.03
CA HIS A 82 -38.61 -0.38 -15.16
C HIS A 82 -37.21 -0.84 -14.72
N ASN A 83 -37.05 -2.16 -14.68
CA ASN A 83 -35.86 -2.85 -14.21
C ASN A 83 -34.95 -3.11 -15.42
N SER A 84 -34.11 -2.13 -15.77
CA SER A 84 -33.09 -2.26 -16.83
C SER A 84 -31.73 -2.45 -16.16
N LYS A 85 -31.00 -3.51 -16.55
CA LYS A 85 -29.56 -3.61 -16.24
C LYS A 85 -28.88 -2.31 -16.74
N PRO A 86 -28.01 -1.66 -15.96
CA PRO A 86 -27.25 -0.52 -16.46
C PRO A 86 -26.40 -1.02 -17.64
N SER A 87 -26.69 -0.51 -18.83
CA SER A 87 -25.88 -0.78 -20.01
C SER A 87 -24.53 -0.09 -19.84
N ALA A 88 -23.45 -0.65 -20.40
CA ALA A 88 -22.10 -0.07 -20.40
C ALA A 88 -22.06 1.42 -20.84
N SER A 89 -23.08 1.90 -21.55
CA SER A 89 -23.23 3.28 -22.00
C SER A 89 -23.49 4.32 -20.89
N SER A 90 -23.85 3.94 -19.65
CA SER A 90 -24.10 4.93 -18.58
C SER A 90 -22.83 5.41 -17.87
N TYR A 91 -21.72 4.70 -17.99
CA TYR A 91 -20.45 5.08 -17.34
C TYR A 91 -19.72 6.21 -18.08
N THR A 92 -20.02 6.45 -19.36
CA THR A 92 -19.31 7.43 -20.19
C THR A 92 -19.90 8.85 -20.11
N ALA A 93 -21.14 9.02 -19.64
CA ALA A 93 -21.85 10.30 -19.78
C ALA A 93 -21.70 11.27 -18.59
N VAL A 94 -21.22 10.83 -17.43
CA VAL A 94 -21.19 11.67 -16.21
C VAL A 94 -19.88 12.47 -16.06
N ASN A 95 -18.83 12.14 -16.82
CA ASN A 95 -17.48 12.69 -16.57
C ASN A 95 -17.03 13.80 -17.52
N ALA A 96 -17.92 14.38 -18.34
CA ALA A 96 -17.53 15.34 -19.38
C ALA A 96 -17.05 16.72 -18.87
N SER A 97 -17.14 16.99 -17.56
CA SER A 97 -16.80 18.31 -16.98
C SER A 97 -15.37 18.41 -16.42
N HIS A 98 -14.76 17.31 -15.99
CA HIS A 98 -13.40 17.36 -15.42
C HIS A 98 -12.38 17.03 -16.49
N LYS A 99 -11.47 17.97 -16.75
CA LYS A 99 -10.42 17.79 -17.76
C LYS A 99 -9.43 16.75 -17.23
N ALA A 100 -9.46 15.55 -17.81
CA ALA A 100 -8.48 14.51 -17.50
C ALA A 100 -7.06 15.06 -17.69
N ARG A 101 -6.22 14.90 -16.66
CA ARG A 101 -4.83 15.31 -16.71
C ARG A 101 -3.98 14.16 -17.20
N THR A 102 -3.24 14.38 -18.28
CA THR A 102 -2.24 13.43 -18.76
C THR A 102 -0.99 13.53 -17.89
N TYR A 103 -0.56 12.42 -17.30
CA TYR A 103 0.67 12.35 -16.51
C TYR A 103 1.88 12.11 -17.40
N SER A 104 2.95 12.90 -17.21
CA SER A 104 4.22 12.71 -17.91
C SER A 104 4.91 11.40 -17.48
N ARG A 105 4.79 11.06 -16.19
CA ARG A 105 5.34 9.84 -15.58
C ARG A 105 4.41 9.31 -14.50
N LYS A 106 4.33 7.99 -14.38
CA LYS A 106 3.50 7.27 -13.40
C LYS A 106 4.38 6.29 -12.65
N ARG A 107 4.38 6.35 -11.32
CA ARG A 107 5.28 5.53 -10.48
C ARG A 107 4.54 4.98 -9.28
N ILE A 108 4.88 3.75 -8.89
CA ILE A 108 4.28 3.08 -7.74
C ILE A 108 5.36 2.60 -6.77
N LEU A 109 5.12 2.79 -5.48
CA LEU A 109 5.88 2.20 -4.39
C LEU A 109 5.00 1.20 -3.63
N LEU A 110 5.41 -0.06 -3.64
CA LEU A 110 4.79 -1.17 -2.93
C LEU A 110 5.46 -1.31 -1.56
N VAL A 111 4.69 -1.30 -0.48
CA VAL A 111 5.19 -1.30 0.90
C VAL A 111 4.61 -2.47 1.68
N TRP A 112 5.46 -3.27 2.29
CA TRP A 112 5.06 -4.34 3.21
C TRP A 112 6.20 -4.68 4.17
N PHE A 113 5.90 -5.43 5.23
CA PHE A 113 6.89 -5.89 6.21
C PHE A 113 7.46 -7.24 5.80
N GLN A 114 8.75 -7.46 6.07
CA GLN A 114 9.40 -8.77 5.92
C GLN A 114 8.84 -9.78 6.92
N ASN A 115 8.73 -9.36 8.17
CA ASN A 115 8.17 -10.18 9.24
C ASN A 115 6.69 -9.84 9.34
N HIS A 116 5.86 -10.79 8.94
CA HIS A 116 4.41 -10.69 9.01
C HIS A 116 3.80 -12.03 9.38
N ASP A 117 2.61 -12.00 9.97
CA ASP A 117 1.87 -13.20 10.40
C ASP A 117 0.84 -13.70 9.36
N PHE A 118 0.80 -13.10 8.17
CA PHE A 118 0.05 -13.62 7.01
C PHE A 118 0.72 -14.83 6.36
N SER A 119 -0.04 -15.57 5.54
CA SER A 119 0.54 -16.55 4.62
C SER A 119 1.49 -15.85 3.64
N ALA A 120 2.79 -16.18 3.71
CA ALA A 120 3.83 -15.59 2.86
C ALA A 120 3.51 -15.70 1.36
N SER A 121 2.97 -16.84 0.93
CA SER A 121 2.55 -17.03 -0.46
C SER A 121 1.36 -16.16 -0.86
N ALA A 122 0.40 -15.91 0.05
CA ALA A 122 -0.77 -15.10 -0.26
C ALA A 122 -0.42 -13.61 -0.39
N LEU A 123 0.29 -13.05 0.59
CA LEU A 123 0.71 -11.65 0.56
C LEU A 123 1.64 -11.36 -0.63
N THR A 124 2.65 -12.22 -0.84
CA THR A 124 3.59 -12.03 -1.95
C THR A 124 2.87 -12.07 -3.29
N LYS A 125 1.93 -13.02 -3.47
CA LYS A 125 1.12 -13.10 -4.69
C LYS A 125 0.36 -11.80 -4.94
N GLU A 126 -0.35 -11.28 -3.94
CA GLU A 126 -1.11 -10.04 -4.07
C GLU A 126 -0.22 -8.84 -4.42
N VAL A 127 0.90 -8.67 -3.73
CA VAL A 127 1.86 -7.59 -4.02
C VAL A 127 2.42 -7.71 -5.44
N THR A 128 2.73 -8.93 -5.89
CA THR A 128 3.19 -9.17 -7.27
C THR A 128 2.11 -8.87 -8.29
N GLU A 129 0.85 -9.22 -8.04
CA GLU A 129 -0.25 -8.91 -8.95
C GLU A 129 -0.54 -7.41 -9.02
N VAL A 130 -0.42 -6.68 -7.91
CA VAL A 130 -0.51 -5.21 -7.91
C VAL A 130 0.65 -4.63 -8.71
N ALA A 131 1.87 -5.13 -8.55
CA ALA A 131 3.01 -4.71 -9.36
C ALA A 131 2.71 -4.85 -10.86
N ALA A 132 2.24 -6.02 -11.28
CA ALA A 132 1.91 -6.32 -12.67
C ALA A 132 0.77 -5.46 -13.21
N LEU A 133 -0.32 -5.26 -12.45
CA LEU A 133 -1.42 -4.37 -12.84
C LEU A 133 -0.88 -2.96 -13.15
N PHE A 134 -0.04 -2.41 -12.26
CA PHE A 134 0.44 -1.06 -12.43
C PHE A 134 1.45 -0.95 -13.57
N SER A 135 2.39 -1.89 -13.72
CA SER A 135 3.38 -1.84 -14.81
C SER A 135 2.78 -2.18 -16.17
N ASP A 136 2.11 -3.32 -16.25
CA ASP A 136 1.80 -3.96 -17.53
C ASP A 136 0.52 -3.37 -18.12
N ASP A 137 -0.50 -3.20 -17.28
CA ASP A 137 -1.83 -2.76 -17.72
C ASP A 137 -2.00 -1.24 -17.67
N LEU A 138 -1.40 -0.58 -16.67
CA LEU A 138 -1.56 0.85 -16.41
C LEU A 138 -0.35 1.68 -16.81
N GLY A 139 0.72 1.09 -17.34
CA GLY A 139 1.87 1.81 -17.90
C GLY A 139 2.64 2.64 -16.89
N PHE A 140 2.74 2.16 -15.66
CA PHE A 140 3.65 2.73 -14.67
C PHE A 140 5.07 2.29 -14.98
N GLU A 141 6.03 3.12 -14.58
CA GLU A 141 7.43 2.70 -14.56
C GLU A 141 7.60 1.49 -13.62
N SER A 142 8.72 0.77 -13.78
CA SER A 142 9.04 -0.42 -12.99
C SER A 142 8.72 -0.22 -11.50
N PRO A 143 7.79 -1.03 -10.93
CA PRO A 143 7.35 -0.87 -9.56
C PRO A 143 8.52 -0.89 -8.58
N GLN A 144 8.55 0.09 -7.69
CA GLN A 144 9.51 0.09 -6.58
C GLN A 144 8.92 -0.64 -5.38
N SER A 145 9.79 -1.25 -4.58
CA SER A 145 9.37 -1.98 -3.38
C SER A 145 10.16 -1.53 -2.15
N CYS A 146 9.44 -1.25 -1.07
CA CYS A 146 9.97 -1.01 0.27
C CYS A 146 9.58 -2.20 1.15
N LEU A 147 10.55 -3.10 1.34
CA LEU A 147 10.45 -4.18 2.32
C LEU A 147 10.96 -3.65 3.65
N ILE A 148 10.07 -3.52 4.63
CA ILE A 148 10.43 -3.08 5.98
C ILE A 148 10.98 -4.28 6.75
N THR A 149 12.22 -4.18 7.22
CA THR A 149 12.93 -5.29 7.88
C THR A 149 13.18 -5.01 9.35
N GLU A 150 13.51 -6.05 10.12
CA GLU A 150 14.13 -5.87 11.43
C GLU A 150 15.58 -5.42 11.23
N SER A 151 15.88 -4.19 11.63
CA SER A 151 17.22 -3.59 11.56
C SER A 151 17.41 -2.54 12.65
N ASP A 152 18.62 -2.02 12.79
CA ASP A 152 18.92 -0.92 13.71
C ASP A 152 18.19 0.38 13.35
N THR A 153 17.63 0.48 12.13
CA THR A 153 16.83 1.63 11.72
C THR A 153 15.36 1.37 12.00
N SER A 154 14.69 2.29 12.71
CA SER A 154 13.26 2.14 12.99
C SER A 154 12.44 1.96 11.70
N PRO A 155 11.39 1.12 11.71
CA PRO A 155 10.50 0.92 10.55
C PRO A 155 10.00 2.21 9.92
N THR A 156 9.68 3.20 10.77
CA THR A 156 9.27 4.53 10.32
C THR A 156 10.36 5.22 9.50
N ASN A 157 11.62 5.20 9.97
CA ASN A 157 12.74 5.81 9.26
C ASN A 157 13.11 5.05 7.98
N GLN A 158 12.95 3.72 7.96
CA GLN A 158 13.10 2.92 6.73
C GLN A 158 12.12 3.40 5.66
N LEU A 159 10.83 3.53 6.01
CA LEU A 159 9.81 3.99 5.05
C LEU A 159 10.01 5.47 4.65
N ILE A 160 10.40 6.36 5.57
CA ILE A 160 10.74 7.75 5.24
C ILE A 160 11.88 7.79 4.21
N THR A 161 12.92 6.99 4.40
CA THR A 161 14.08 6.94 3.51
C THR A 161 13.66 6.44 2.12
N ALA A 162 12.90 5.34 2.06
CA ALA A 162 12.36 4.81 0.81
C ALA A 162 11.46 5.83 0.09
N LEU A 163 10.54 6.49 0.80
CA LEU A 163 9.67 7.49 0.21
C LEU A 163 10.43 8.74 -0.24
N LYS A 164 11.43 9.21 0.50
CA LYS A 164 12.29 10.31 0.05
C LYS A 164 13.05 9.93 -1.23
N ALA A 165 13.56 8.72 -1.32
CA ALA A 165 14.19 8.23 -2.55
C ALA A 165 13.20 8.15 -3.71
N PHE A 166 12.00 7.62 -3.45
CA PHE A 166 10.90 7.54 -4.41
C PHE A 166 10.49 8.94 -4.90
N THR A 167 10.32 9.93 -4.03
CA THR A 167 9.82 11.25 -4.40
C THR A 167 10.89 12.17 -4.99
N ARG A 168 12.17 12.01 -4.63
CA ARG A 168 13.29 12.76 -5.25
C ARG A 168 13.39 12.57 -6.77
N ALA A 169 12.89 11.46 -7.28
CA ALA A 169 12.85 11.21 -8.72
C ALA A 169 11.72 11.95 -9.45
N CYS A 170 10.88 12.72 -8.73
CA CYS A 170 9.91 13.65 -9.32
C CYS A 170 10.66 14.83 -9.95
N LYS A 171 10.44 15.06 -11.25
CA LYS A 171 11.06 16.15 -11.99
C LYS A 171 10.07 17.29 -12.31
N ASP A 172 8.78 16.99 -12.31
CA ASP A 172 7.74 17.97 -12.64
C ASP A 172 6.43 17.72 -11.89
N LYS A 173 5.53 18.70 -11.98
CA LYS A 173 4.20 18.70 -11.34
C LYS A 173 3.18 17.78 -12.02
N LYS A 174 3.51 17.18 -13.16
CA LYS A 174 2.64 16.31 -13.97
C LYS A 174 2.99 14.83 -13.76
N GLU A 175 3.60 14.48 -12.64
CA GLU A 175 3.79 13.09 -12.24
C GLU A 175 2.64 12.59 -11.34
N LEU A 176 2.31 11.31 -11.48
CA LEU A 176 1.42 10.58 -10.57
C LEU A 176 2.23 9.59 -9.75
N LEU A 177 2.14 9.71 -8.43
CA LEU A 177 2.73 8.78 -7.48
C LEU A 177 1.66 7.95 -6.80
N VAL A 178 1.88 6.64 -6.75
CA VAL A 178 1.02 5.71 -6.03
C VAL A 178 1.83 5.06 -4.91
N VAL A 179 1.28 5.06 -3.70
CA VAL A 179 1.81 4.24 -2.59
C VAL A 179 0.77 3.21 -2.26
N TYR A 180 1.15 1.95 -2.41
CA TYR A 180 0.33 0.82 -2.00
C TYR A 180 0.97 0.17 -0.78
N TYR A 181 0.21 0.06 0.31
CA TYR A 181 0.60 -0.66 1.51
C TYR A 181 -0.30 -1.88 1.71
N SER A 182 0.30 -3.02 2.04
CA SER A 182 -0.43 -4.20 2.49
C SER A 182 0.14 -4.71 3.81
N GLY A 183 -0.72 -4.88 4.80
CA GLY A 183 -0.34 -5.41 6.10
C GLY A 183 -1.32 -5.08 7.22
N HIS A 184 -0.84 -5.07 8.46
CA HIS A 184 -1.68 -4.69 9.60
C HIS A 184 -1.70 -3.18 9.80
N GLY A 185 -2.87 -2.69 10.19
CA GLY A 185 -3.06 -1.31 10.61
C GLY A 185 -3.67 -1.26 12.01
N ARG A 186 -3.27 -0.28 12.80
CA ARG A 186 -3.80 -0.09 14.16
C ARG A 186 -3.95 1.38 14.49
N VAL A 187 -5.04 1.73 15.19
CA VAL A 187 -5.25 3.10 15.66
C VAL A 187 -4.48 3.33 16.95
N ARG A 188 -3.80 4.47 17.03
CA ARG A 188 -3.16 4.93 18.27
C ARG A 188 -4.21 5.48 19.25
N PRO A 189 -3.98 5.42 20.58
CA PRO A 189 -4.89 6.00 21.56
C PRO A 189 -5.21 7.49 21.31
N ARG A 190 -4.21 8.27 20.85
CA ARG A 190 -4.37 9.70 20.50
C ARG A 190 -4.78 9.93 19.04
N GLY A 191 -5.23 8.88 18.35
CA GLY A 191 -5.56 8.92 16.92
C GLY A 191 -4.35 8.79 15.99
N GLY A 192 -4.64 8.55 14.71
CA GLY A 192 -3.64 8.23 13.68
C GLY A 192 -3.47 6.73 13.46
N LEU A 193 -2.75 6.40 12.39
CA LEU A 193 -2.56 5.04 11.90
C LEU A 193 -1.12 4.59 12.15
N ASN A 194 -0.97 3.43 12.78
CA ASN A 194 0.27 2.68 12.83
C ASN A 194 0.19 1.53 11.83
N LEU A 195 1.19 1.39 10.97
CA LEU A 195 1.36 0.21 10.13
C LEU A 195 2.31 -0.76 10.81
N GLN A 196 2.05 -2.05 10.71
CA GLN A 196 2.84 -3.08 11.39
C GLN A 196 2.85 -4.41 10.63
N GLY A 197 3.90 -5.19 10.82
CA GLY A 197 4.06 -6.49 10.17
C GLY A 197 3.21 -7.59 10.81
N GLU A 198 3.13 -7.59 12.14
CA GLU A 198 2.38 -8.57 12.92
C GLU A 198 1.25 -7.92 13.71
N GLY A 199 0.18 -8.67 14.01
CA GLY A 199 -0.96 -8.16 14.78
C GLY A 199 -0.61 -7.70 16.21
N LYS A 200 0.50 -8.18 16.77
CA LYS A 200 0.98 -7.87 18.13
C LYS A 200 2.34 -7.16 18.19
N ALA A 201 2.73 -6.47 17.12
CA ALA A 201 3.98 -5.72 17.07
C ALA A 201 4.14 -4.75 18.27
N LYS A 202 5.37 -4.62 18.77
CA LYS A 202 5.77 -3.61 19.77
C LYS A 202 5.77 -2.22 19.15
N ASP A 203 5.89 -1.18 20.00
CA ASP A 203 5.80 0.21 19.53
C ASP A 203 6.99 0.66 18.66
N ASP A 204 8.18 0.10 18.89
CA ASP A 204 9.38 0.29 18.10
C ASP A 204 9.36 -0.47 16.75
N GLU A 205 8.50 -1.49 16.62
CA GLU A 205 8.30 -2.29 15.42
C GLU A 205 7.22 -1.68 14.46
N LYS A 206 6.72 -0.48 14.76
CA LYS A 206 5.63 0.18 14.03
C LYS A 206 6.10 1.32 13.13
N VAL A 207 5.36 1.52 12.04
CA VAL A 207 5.43 2.72 11.20
C VAL A 207 4.36 3.71 11.65
N TYR A 208 4.76 4.90 12.07
CA TYR A 208 3.85 5.99 12.40
C TYR A 208 3.41 6.74 11.13
N TRP A 209 2.32 6.29 10.49
CA TRP A 209 1.90 6.80 9.18
C TRP A 209 1.68 8.32 9.13
N ASN A 210 1.10 8.90 10.18
CA ASN A 210 0.90 10.35 10.26
C ASN A 210 2.22 11.14 10.16
N ARG A 211 3.32 10.58 10.67
CA ARG A 211 4.65 11.17 10.57
C ARG A 211 5.16 11.10 9.13
N ILE A 212 4.95 9.96 8.46
CA ILE A 212 5.26 9.79 7.03
C ILE A 212 4.58 10.86 6.16
N GLN A 213 3.28 11.09 6.41
CA GLN A 213 2.51 12.09 5.68
C GLN A 213 3.11 13.49 5.84
N LYS A 214 3.35 13.91 7.08
CA LYS A 214 3.92 15.23 7.40
C LYS A 214 5.33 15.42 6.85
N GLU A 215 6.19 14.43 7.02
CA GLU A 215 7.61 14.58 6.69
C GLU A 215 7.92 14.45 5.21
N VAL A 216 7.16 13.62 4.49
CA VAL A 216 7.45 13.31 3.09
C VAL A 216 6.28 13.70 2.22
N LEU A 217 5.11 13.09 2.40
CA LEU A 217 4.05 13.19 1.41
C LEU A 217 3.59 14.64 1.22
N PHE A 218 3.40 15.41 2.29
CA PHE A 218 2.95 16.81 2.23
C PHE A 218 3.90 17.74 1.48
N LYS A 219 5.17 17.36 1.33
CA LYS A 219 6.21 18.18 0.69
C LYS A 219 6.43 17.88 -0.80
N VAL A 220 5.70 16.91 -1.36
CA VAL A 220 5.85 16.50 -2.77
C VAL A 220 4.99 17.35 -3.69
N ASP A 221 5.61 17.90 -4.73
CA ASP A 221 4.97 18.62 -5.83
C ASP A 221 4.46 17.66 -6.94
N ALA A 222 3.57 16.72 -6.60
CA ALA A 222 2.99 15.76 -7.54
C ALA A 222 1.60 15.32 -7.08
N ASP A 223 0.81 14.77 -8.00
CA ASP A 223 -0.44 14.11 -7.62
C ASP A 223 -0.11 12.78 -6.94
N PHE A 224 -0.90 12.45 -5.92
CA PHE A 224 -0.62 11.30 -5.06
C PHE A 224 -1.88 10.46 -4.87
N LEU A 225 -1.76 9.14 -5.00
CA LEU A 225 -2.78 8.19 -4.60
C LEU A 225 -2.21 7.25 -3.54
N VAL A 226 -2.91 7.13 -2.41
CA VAL A 226 -2.57 6.16 -1.36
C VAL A 226 -3.59 5.03 -1.37
N LEU A 227 -3.12 3.80 -1.53
CA LEU A 227 -3.91 2.58 -1.42
C LEU A 227 -3.48 1.84 -0.14
N LEU A 228 -4.38 1.76 0.84
CA LEU A 228 -4.11 1.14 2.14
C LEU A 228 -4.92 -0.15 2.30
N ASP A 229 -4.27 -1.30 2.10
CA ASP A 229 -4.82 -2.61 2.46
C ASP A 229 -4.43 -2.99 3.89
N CYS A 230 -5.14 -2.39 4.85
CA CYS A 230 -4.96 -2.69 6.26
C CYS A 230 -6.19 -2.33 7.10
N CYS A 231 -6.25 -2.88 8.31
CA CYS A 231 -7.26 -2.51 9.30
C CYS A 231 -7.14 -1.02 9.66
N TYR A 232 -8.27 -0.36 9.97
CA TYR A 232 -8.33 1.05 10.37
C TYR A 232 -7.72 2.06 9.37
N ALA A 233 -7.58 1.66 8.10
CA ALA A 233 -6.91 2.45 7.07
C ALA A 233 -7.45 3.89 6.90
N GLU A 234 -8.75 4.11 7.16
CA GLU A 234 -9.37 5.44 7.12
C GLU A 234 -8.66 6.51 7.97
N MET A 235 -8.05 6.11 9.10
CA MET A 235 -7.36 7.01 10.03
C MET A 235 -6.03 7.53 9.50
N GLY A 236 -5.49 6.88 8.46
CA GLY A 236 -4.28 7.30 7.79
C GLY A 236 -4.52 8.41 6.76
N VAL A 237 -5.75 8.89 6.62
CA VAL A 237 -6.12 9.82 5.56
C VAL A 237 -6.43 11.19 6.15
N LYS A 238 -5.43 12.08 6.15
CA LYS A 238 -5.57 13.49 6.57
C LYS A 238 -5.42 14.39 5.35
N GLY A 239 -6.38 15.30 5.17
CA GLY A 239 -6.37 16.23 4.04
C GLY A 239 -5.38 17.37 4.24
N LEU A 240 -5.24 18.16 3.16
CA LEU A 240 -4.51 19.42 2.98
C LEU A 240 -3.21 19.29 2.17
N HIS A 241 -3.25 19.80 0.92
CA HIS A 241 -2.16 20.52 0.24
C HIS A 241 -2.57 20.99 -1.17
N ARG A 242 -1.69 21.74 -1.85
CA ARG A 242 -1.83 22.32 -3.20
C ARG A 242 -2.02 21.32 -4.37
N TYR A 243 -1.88 20.02 -4.16
CA TYR A 243 -1.98 19.00 -5.23
C TYR A 243 -3.05 17.97 -4.90
N ARG A 244 -3.52 17.27 -5.94
CA ARG A 244 -4.55 16.25 -5.82
C ARG A 244 -4.01 15.05 -5.04
N ARG A 245 -4.67 14.72 -3.94
CA ARG A 245 -4.30 13.61 -3.06
C ARG A 245 -5.52 12.75 -2.81
N ASP A 246 -5.54 11.60 -3.45
CA ASP A 246 -6.63 10.65 -3.25
C ASP A 246 -6.16 9.52 -2.37
N SER A 247 -7.12 8.89 -1.70
CA SER A 247 -6.84 7.65 -0.98
C SER A 247 -8.01 6.70 -1.01
N ILE A 248 -7.69 5.42 -1.16
CA ILE A 248 -8.61 4.31 -0.99
C ILE A 248 -8.09 3.44 0.14
N ALA A 249 -8.94 3.21 1.13
CA ALA A 249 -8.68 2.42 2.32
C ALA A 249 -9.55 1.16 2.30
N ALA A 250 -8.98 0.00 2.65
CA ALA A 250 -9.68 -1.27 2.64
C ALA A 250 -10.89 -1.33 3.56
N CYS A 251 -10.84 -0.66 4.71
CA CYS A 251 -11.94 -0.66 5.68
C CYS A 251 -12.09 0.68 6.40
N ALA A 252 -13.25 0.83 7.03
CA ALA A 252 -13.60 1.97 7.87
C ALA A 252 -12.80 2.04 9.18
N LYS A 253 -12.88 3.20 9.83
CA LYS A 253 -12.40 3.38 11.20
C LYS A 253 -13.04 2.33 12.13
N ASP A 254 -12.22 1.81 13.03
CA ASP A 254 -12.60 0.85 14.07
C ASP A 254 -12.94 -0.56 13.60
N ARG A 255 -12.43 -0.92 12.41
CA ARG A 255 -12.77 -2.18 11.78
C ARG A 255 -11.58 -2.97 11.18
N THR A 256 -11.86 -4.21 10.77
CA THR A 256 -10.86 -5.18 10.30
C THR A 256 -11.13 -5.64 8.87
N THR A 257 -10.11 -5.59 8.02
CA THR A 257 -10.15 -6.12 6.65
C THR A 257 -10.03 -7.65 6.63
N ALA A 258 -10.39 -8.27 5.51
CA ALA A 258 -10.07 -9.68 5.26
C ALA A 258 -8.56 -9.86 5.12
N THR A 259 -8.05 -11.01 5.55
CA THR A 259 -6.65 -11.38 5.32
C THR A 259 -6.37 -11.54 3.81
N PRO A 260 -5.10 -11.42 3.38
CA PRO A 260 -4.69 -11.71 1.99
C PRO A 260 -5.29 -13.02 1.47
N GLY A 261 -5.82 -13.00 0.24
CA GLY A 261 -6.51 -14.09 -0.43
C GLY A 261 -7.69 -13.65 -1.30
N GLU A 262 -8.52 -14.61 -1.73
CA GLU A 262 -9.62 -14.40 -2.70
C GLU A 262 -10.71 -13.40 -2.29
N ARG A 263 -10.74 -13.04 -1.00
CA ARG A 263 -11.69 -12.08 -0.44
C ARG A 263 -10.97 -10.86 0.13
N SER A 264 -9.70 -10.63 -0.18
CA SER A 264 -8.99 -9.43 0.29
C SER A 264 -9.48 -8.18 -0.42
N PHE A 265 -9.17 -7.01 0.14
CA PHE A 265 -9.35 -5.76 -0.57
C PHE A 265 -8.49 -5.71 -1.84
N THR A 266 -7.28 -6.26 -1.79
CA THR A 266 -6.38 -6.30 -2.94
C THR A 266 -6.94 -7.11 -4.10
N GLU A 267 -7.56 -8.26 -3.85
CA GLU A 267 -8.26 -9.01 -4.91
C GLU A 267 -9.41 -8.19 -5.51
N CYS A 268 -10.17 -7.48 -4.66
CA CYS A 268 -11.23 -6.59 -5.13
C CYS A 268 -10.69 -5.44 -5.99
N LEU A 269 -9.56 -4.85 -5.59
CA LEU A 269 -8.84 -3.80 -6.33
C LEU A 269 -8.39 -4.30 -7.71
N LEU A 270 -7.71 -5.45 -7.75
CA LEU A 270 -7.21 -6.06 -8.98
C LEU A 270 -8.36 -6.37 -9.95
N GLN A 271 -9.42 -7.00 -9.46
CA GLN A 271 -10.55 -7.36 -10.29
C GLN A 271 -11.33 -6.12 -10.77
N ALA A 272 -11.52 -5.12 -9.92
CA ALA A 272 -12.18 -3.88 -10.28
C ALA A 272 -11.41 -3.12 -11.37
N ALA A 273 -10.10 -2.96 -11.22
CA ALA A 273 -9.27 -2.30 -12.22
C ALA A 273 -9.32 -3.05 -13.57
N ARG A 274 -9.14 -4.37 -13.56
CA ARG A 274 -9.20 -5.21 -14.77
C ARG A 274 -10.54 -5.15 -15.50
N GLN A 275 -11.65 -4.95 -14.77
CA GLN A 275 -12.97 -4.79 -15.36
C GLN A 275 -13.18 -3.39 -15.97
N LEU A 276 -12.45 -2.38 -15.49
CA LEU A 276 -12.55 -1.01 -15.99
C LEU A 276 -11.62 -0.74 -17.18
N LEU A 277 -10.45 -1.41 -17.26
CA LEU A 277 -9.47 -1.23 -18.34
C LEU A 277 -10.04 -1.30 -19.77
N PRO A 278 -10.94 -2.24 -20.13
CA PRO A 278 -11.49 -2.33 -21.48
C PRO A 278 -12.27 -1.09 -21.93
N HIS A 279 -12.59 -0.17 -21.02
CA HIS A 279 -13.33 1.06 -21.29
C HIS A 279 -12.43 2.28 -21.60
N GLY A 280 -11.13 2.06 -21.81
CA GLY A 280 -10.19 3.11 -22.25
C GLY A 280 -9.58 3.92 -21.11
N GLY A 281 -9.74 3.46 -19.88
CA GLY A 281 -9.27 4.13 -18.66
C GLY A 281 -10.38 4.32 -17.64
N PHE A 282 -10.01 4.82 -16.46
CA PHE A 282 -10.94 5.09 -15.38
C PHE A 282 -10.36 6.10 -14.38
N THR A 283 -11.23 6.77 -13.65
CA THR A 283 -10.84 7.66 -12.56
C THR A 283 -10.70 6.93 -11.23
N VAL A 284 -10.08 7.55 -10.23
CA VAL A 284 -10.01 6.97 -8.87
C VAL A 284 -11.40 6.75 -8.28
N GLN A 285 -12.36 7.66 -8.51
CA GLN A 285 -13.74 7.48 -8.08
C GLN A 285 -14.40 6.27 -8.75
N GLN A 286 -14.22 6.11 -10.07
CA GLN A 286 -14.74 4.95 -10.80
C GLN A 286 -14.11 3.63 -10.31
N LEU A 287 -12.80 3.64 -10.04
CA LEU A 287 -12.12 2.49 -9.43
C LEU A 287 -12.75 2.15 -8.09
N PHE A 288 -12.90 3.14 -7.20
CA PHE A 288 -13.49 2.95 -5.88
C PHE A 288 -14.91 2.38 -5.96
N ASP A 289 -15.78 2.97 -6.79
CA ASP A 289 -17.16 2.50 -6.96
C ASP A 289 -17.18 1.05 -7.46
N ARG A 290 -16.26 0.68 -8.35
CA ARG A 290 -16.16 -0.69 -8.83
C ARG A 290 -15.64 -1.64 -7.77
N ILE A 291 -14.66 -1.25 -6.97
CA ILE A 291 -14.18 -2.04 -5.82
C ILE A 291 -15.35 -2.35 -4.89
N ARG A 292 -16.19 -1.37 -4.55
CA ARG A 292 -17.37 -1.60 -3.69
C ARG A 292 -18.32 -2.63 -4.27
N VAL A 293 -18.56 -2.61 -5.59
CA VAL A 293 -19.41 -3.58 -6.27
C VAL A 293 -18.80 -4.98 -6.21
N VAL A 294 -17.53 -5.12 -6.58
CA VAL A 294 -16.79 -6.39 -6.54
C VAL A 294 -16.79 -6.96 -5.12
N ALA A 295 -16.45 -6.13 -4.14
CA ALA A 295 -16.35 -6.55 -2.76
C ALA A 295 -17.72 -6.97 -2.21
N ALA A 296 -18.80 -6.25 -2.56
CA ALA A 296 -20.16 -6.66 -2.21
C ALA A 296 -20.58 -7.99 -2.87
N GLU A 297 -20.06 -8.32 -4.05
CA GLU A 297 -20.30 -9.62 -4.70
C GLU A 297 -19.49 -10.74 -4.06
N MET A 298 -18.21 -10.50 -3.75
CA MET A 298 -17.30 -11.48 -3.15
C MET A 298 -17.63 -11.80 -1.69
N TRP A 299 -18.03 -10.79 -0.93
CA TRP A 299 -18.20 -10.91 0.51
C TRP A 299 -19.62 -11.28 0.95
N TYR A 300 -20.50 -11.55 -0.02
CA TYR A 300 -21.87 -11.93 0.28
C TYR A 300 -21.96 -13.43 0.62
N ASP A 301 -21.69 -13.76 1.89
CA ASP A 301 -21.83 -15.13 2.42
C ASP A 301 -23.01 -15.27 3.41
N GLY A 302 -24.03 -14.42 3.27
CA GLY A 302 -25.28 -14.47 4.04
C GLY A 302 -25.18 -14.17 5.55
N ALA A 303 -24.00 -14.28 6.19
CA ALA A 303 -23.85 -14.22 7.65
C ALA A 303 -22.96 -13.09 8.17
N LYS A 304 -22.05 -12.54 7.35
CA LYS A 304 -21.20 -11.40 7.74
C LYS A 304 -21.02 -10.46 6.57
N ARG A 305 -21.48 -9.22 6.72
CA ARG A 305 -21.12 -8.14 5.80
C ARG A 305 -19.64 -7.87 5.99
N ALA A 306 -18.81 -8.20 5.01
CA ALA A 306 -17.51 -7.58 4.97
C ALA A 306 -17.66 -6.09 4.65
N GLU A 307 -16.63 -5.36 5.01
CA GLU A 307 -16.77 -3.93 5.27
C GLU A 307 -16.40 -3.15 4.04
N THR A 308 -17.21 -2.11 3.79
CA THR A 308 -17.08 -1.34 2.57
C THR A 308 -15.78 -0.54 2.59
N PRO A 309 -14.97 -0.61 1.52
CA PRO A 309 -13.82 0.27 1.34
C PRO A 309 -14.24 1.73 1.47
N ILE A 310 -13.27 2.58 1.81
CA ILE A 310 -13.47 4.03 1.93
C ILE A 310 -12.62 4.75 0.90
N TYR A 311 -13.24 5.70 0.21
CA TYR A 311 -12.56 6.68 -0.61
C TYR A 311 -12.61 8.04 0.06
N LYS A 312 -11.49 8.75 -0.01
CA LYS A 312 -11.38 10.12 0.43
C LYS A 312 -10.67 10.90 -0.67
N ASP A 313 -11.45 11.75 -1.31
CA ASP A 313 -10.99 12.83 -2.16
C ASP A 313 -10.37 13.91 -1.27
N GLN A 314 -9.09 14.22 -1.49
CA GLN A 314 -8.42 15.36 -0.85
C GLN A 314 -7.88 16.29 -1.93
N CYS A 315 -8.80 16.87 -2.67
CA CYS A 315 -8.53 18.01 -3.51
C CYS A 315 -8.18 19.23 -2.66
N GLY A 316 -7.06 19.89 -2.96
CA GLY A 316 -6.88 21.29 -2.57
C GLY A 316 -7.71 22.20 -3.48
N ASP A 317 -8.07 23.40 -3.02
CA ASP A 317 -8.89 24.37 -3.79
C ASP A 317 -8.32 24.72 -5.19
N GLU A 318 -7.03 24.42 -5.44
CA GLU A 318 -6.33 24.77 -6.69
C GLU A 318 -6.34 23.68 -7.78
N THR A 319 -6.83 22.46 -7.52
CA THR A 319 -6.70 21.33 -8.47
C THR A 319 -8.03 20.73 -8.90
N GLU A 320 -8.74 21.36 -9.84
CA GLU A 320 -10.02 20.84 -10.35
C GLU A 320 -9.93 19.54 -11.19
N HIS A 321 -8.74 18.94 -11.36
CA HIS A 321 -8.56 17.73 -12.16
C HIS A 321 -8.65 16.45 -11.33
N GLU A 322 -9.28 15.43 -11.89
CA GLU A 322 -9.36 14.09 -11.30
C GLU A 322 -8.18 13.22 -11.75
N ILE A 323 -7.70 12.34 -10.88
CA ILE A 323 -6.68 11.36 -11.24
C ILE A 323 -7.31 10.34 -12.19
N HIS A 324 -6.80 10.30 -13.42
CA HIS A 324 -7.25 9.38 -14.46
C HIS A 324 -6.17 8.34 -14.78
N PHE A 325 -6.58 7.07 -14.76
CA PHE A 325 -5.80 5.94 -15.21
C PHE A 325 -6.10 5.67 -16.67
N GLU A 326 -5.07 5.66 -17.49
CA GLU A 326 -5.16 5.31 -18.91
C GLU A 326 -4.47 3.98 -19.13
N MET A 327 -5.08 3.14 -19.97
CA MET A 327 -4.48 1.89 -20.40
C MET A 327 -3.22 2.20 -21.21
N THR A 328 -2.21 1.34 -21.09
CA THR A 328 -1.14 1.31 -22.08
C THR A 328 -1.76 1.03 -23.43
N SER A 329 -1.64 1.98 -24.37
CA SER A 329 -1.86 1.66 -25.77
C SER A 329 -1.04 0.41 -26.07
N PRO A 330 -1.63 -0.65 -26.66
CA PRO A 330 -0.85 -1.82 -27.04
C PRO A 330 0.34 -1.32 -27.84
N PRO A 331 1.57 -1.81 -27.56
CA PRO A 331 2.76 -1.33 -28.24
C PRO A 331 2.47 -1.37 -29.73
N THR A 332 2.36 -0.19 -30.35
CA THR A 332 2.02 -0.04 -31.76
C THR A 332 2.94 -1.00 -32.49
N SER A 333 2.37 -2.07 -33.07
CA SER A 333 3.12 -3.14 -33.71
C SER A 333 4.25 -2.52 -34.51
N ALA A 334 5.48 -2.93 -34.21
CA ALA A 334 6.69 -2.37 -34.79
C ALA A 334 6.47 -2.09 -36.29
N PRO A 335 6.88 -0.92 -36.81
CA PRO A 335 6.64 -0.59 -38.20
C PRO A 335 7.16 -1.75 -39.06
N ASP A 336 6.27 -2.34 -39.86
CA ASP A 336 6.58 -3.42 -40.77
C ASP A 336 7.86 -3.04 -41.53
N SER A 337 8.94 -3.77 -41.24
CA SER A 337 10.23 -3.63 -41.88
C SER A 337 10.15 -4.22 -43.29
N ALA A 338 9.33 -3.61 -44.14
CA ALA A 338 9.29 -3.84 -45.57
C ALA A 338 9.77 -2.60 -46.31
N SER A 339 11.03 -2.68 -46.74
CA SER A 339 11.61 -1.98 -47.88
C SER A 339 12.01 -0.51 -47.71
N ALA A 340 13.27 -0.31 -47.32
CA ALA A 340 14.06 0.83 -47.78
C ALA A 340 15.47 0.34 -48.16
N VAL A 341 15.62 -0.07 -49.42
CA VAL A 341 16.94 -0.19 -50.06
C VAL A 341 17.49 1.22 -50.21
N ALA A 342 18.39 1.62 -49.32
CA ALA A 342 19.12 2.88 -49.40
C ALA A 342 20.51 2.65 -50.00
N THR A 343 20.69 3.22 -51.20
CA THR A 343 21.95 3.34 -51.93
C THR A 343 23.01 4.06 -51.10
N MET A 344 24.17 3.43 -50.93
CA MET A 344 25.35 4.03 -50.31
C MET A 344 25.96 5.13 -51.19
N GLN A 345 26.25 6.30 -50.60
CA GLN A 345 27.28 7.23 -51.07
C GLN A 345 28.18 7.64 -49.88
N PRO A 346 29.51 7.72 -50.06
CA PRO A 346 30.43 8.05 -48.98
C PRO A 346 30.61 9.57 -48.80
N ALA A 347 30.68 10.01 -47.54
CA ALA A 347 31.00 11.37 -47.15
C ALA A 347 32.53 11.58 -47.04
N ALA A 348 33.04 12.57 -47.78
CA ALA A 348 34.32 13.22 -47.54
C ALA A 348 34.15 14.27 -46.43
N GLY A 349 35.11 14.34 -45.51
CA GLY A 349 35.00 15.13 -44.29
C GLY A 349 35.30 16.61 -44.43
N ASN A 350 35.22 17.33 -43.30
CA ASN A 350 36.19 18.38 -43.01
C ASN A 350 36.26 18.72 -41.52
N ARG A 351 37.50 18.89 -41.06
CA ARG A 351 37.88 19.43 -39.76
C ARG A 351 37.62 20.94 -39.74
N ARG A 352 37.17 21.49 -38.61
CA ARG A 352 37.65 22.81 -38.14
C ARG A 352 37.51 22.98 -36.64
N ARG A 353 38.67 23.14 -35.99
CA ARG A 353 38.87 23.71 -34.66
C ARG A 353 38.66 25.22 -34.72
N THR A 354 38.05 25.81 -33.71
CA THR A 354 38.48 27.10 -33.15
C THR A 354 38.22 27.14 -31.66
N SER A 355 39.29 27.34 -30.90
CA SER A 355 39.28 27.73 -29.50
C SER A 355 39.08 29.24 -29.38
N THR A 356 38.32 29.69 -28.39
CA THR A 356 38.62 30.97 -27.72
C THR A 356 38.28 30.88 -26.24
N ARG A 357 39.29 31.27 -25.47
CA ARG A 357 39.42 31.43 -24.02
C ARG A 357 39.03 32.87 -23.69
N ARG A 358 38.26 33.11 -22.62
CA ARG A 358 38.32 34.37 -21.84
C ARG A 358 37.79 34.16 -20.42
N ASP A 359 38.52 34.80 -19.53
CA ASP A 359 38.55 34.77 -18.07
C ASP A 359 37.51 35.74 -17.43
N PRO A 360 37.43 35.80 -16.08
CA PRO A 360 36.25 36.21 -15.33
C PRO A 360 36.31 37.64 -14.75
N SER A 361 35.14 38.16 -14.37
CA SER A 361 34.92 39.29 -13.44
C SER A 361 33.55 39.03 -12.80
N ASN A 362 33.44 38.76 -11.50
CA ASN A 362 33.46 39.73 -10.40
C ASN A 362 32.50 40.90 -10.65
N ASP A 363 31.33 40.88 -10.01
CA ASP A 363 30.84 42.01 -9.23
C ASP A 363 29.70 41.55 -8.32
N SER A 364 29.90 41.88 -7.06
CA SER A 364 28.97 41.91 -5.95
C SER A 364 27.91 42.98 -6.17
N ASP A 365 26.66 42.70 -5.80
CA ASP A 365 25.77 43.76 -5.35
C ASP A 365 24.83 43.23 -4.25
N GLU A 366 24.92 43.93 -3.14
CA GLU A 366 24.05 43.90 -1.98
C GLU A 366 22.64 44.33 -2.38
N SER A 367 21.63 43.62 -1.93
CA SER A 367 20.32 44.23 -1.68
C SER A 367 19.64 43.55 -0.51
N SER A 368 19.53 44.36 0.53
CA SER A 368 18.66 44.28 1.69
C SER A 368 17.26 43.78 1.33
N ASN A 369 16.76 42.80 2.09
CA ASN A 369 15.33 42.61 2.26
C ASN A 369 15.02 42.48 3.75
N ASP A 370 14.48 43.57 4.29
CA ASP A 370 13.63 43.61 5.47
C ASP A 370 12.44 42.67 5.25
N SER A 371 12.18 41.79 6.20
CA SER A 371 10.86 41.17 6.36
C SER A 371 10.69 40.82 7.83
N GLU A 372 9.70 41.48 8.42
CA GLU A 372 9.24 41.40 9.80
C GLU A 372 8.87 39.95 10.16
N GLU A 373 9.47 39.42 11.22
CA GLU A 373 9.08 38.17 11.87
C GLU A 373 8.09 38.49 13.01
N ASP A 374 6.80 38.32 12.74
CA ASP A 374 5.79 38.12 13.79
C ASP A 374 5.88 36.66 14.25
N SER A 375 6.64 36.46 15.32
CA SER A 375 6.75 35.19 16.05
C SER A 375 5.63 35.10 17.09
N GLU A 376 4.46 34.60 16.71
CA GLU A 376 3.50 34.05 17.68
C GLU A 376 4.05 32.70 18.18
N GLY A 377 4.40 32.69 19.48
CA GLY A 377 4.91 31.53 20.18
C GLY A 377 3.78 30.56 20.54
N ASP A 378 3.87 29.34 20.03
CA ASP A 378 3.25 28.16 20.62
C ASP A 378 4.39 27.23 21.09
N GLU A 379 4.78 27.43 22.36
CA GLU A 379 5.65 26.52 23.10
C GLU A 379 4.84 25.25 23.46
N GLU A 380 4.83 24.25 22.57
CA GLU A 380 4.55 22.87 22.97
C GLU A 380 5.86 22.23 23.47
N GLU A 381 6.06 22.29 24.78
CA GLU A 381 7.10 21.54 25.51
C GLU A 381 6.83 20.02 25.39
N ASP A 382 7.42 19.37 24.39
CA ASP A 382 7.61 17.91 24.41
C ASP A 382 8.90 17.59 25.16
N GLU A 383 8.77 17.12 26.41
CA GLU A 383 9.86 16.56 27.20
C GLU A 383 10.52 15.37 26.47
N GLU A 384 11.67 15.64 25.86
CA GLU A 384 12.59 14.66 25.27
C GLU A 384 13.24 13.83 26.41
N ASN A 385 12.78 12.58 26.59
CA ASN A 385 13.55 11.58 27.32
C ASN A 385 14.55 10.93 26.35
N ASP A 386 15.80 11.38 26.42
CA ASP A 386 16.94 10.74 25.74
C ASP A 386 17.12 9.28 26.23
N PRO A 387 17.10 8.26 25.33
CA PRO A 387 17.53 6.92 25.68
C PRO A 387 19.08 6.82 25.68
N PRO A 388 19.65 5.88 26.46
CA PRO A 388 21.09 5.83 26.70
C PRO A 388 21.86 5.45 25.44
N GLN A 389 22.95 6.17 25.18
CA GLN A 389 23.93 5.84 24.15
C GLN A 389 24.51 4.44 24.41
N THR A 390 24.16 3.47 23.55
CA THR A 390 24.85 2.19 23.45
C THR A 390 25.85 2.21 22.30
N THR A 391 27.06 1.76 22.60
CA THR A 391 28.27 1.77 21.81
C THR A 391 28.13 1.14 20.42
N HIS A 392 28.60 1.86 19.41
CA HIS A 392 28.77 1.43 18.02
C HIS A 392 29.65 0.18 17.85
N GLY A 393 29.17 -0.76 17.03
CA GLY A 393 30.06 -1.62 16.25
C GLY A 393 29.47 -2.97 15.88
N GLN A 394 28.64 -3.06 14.81
CA GLN A 394 28.51 -4.28 13.97
C GLN A 394 27.56 -4.20 12.73
N ALA A 395 27.05 -3.02 12.33
CA ALA A 395 26.00 -2.91 11.30
C ALA A 395 26.42 -3.09 9.82
N GLY A 396 27.68 -3.44 9.50
CA GLY A 396 28.14 -3.57 8.11
C GLY A 396 28.00 -4.96 7.46
N ALA A 397 27.67 -5.99 8.25
CA ALA A 397 27.82 -7.39 7.83
C ALA A 397 26.58 -8.03 7.17
N SER A 398 25.37 -7.49 7.38
CA SER A 398 24.12 -8.12 6.93
C SER A 398 23.76 -7.78 5.47
N ASP A 399 23.89 -6.52 5.06
CA ASP A 399 23.60 -6.07 3.69
C ASP A 399 24.58 -6.65 2.66
N THR A 400 25.86 -6.76 3.03
CA THR A 400 26.91 -7.35 2.20
C THR A 400 26.69 -8.84 1.98
N ALA A 401 26.29 -9.58 3.01
CA ALA A 401 25.96 -10.99 2.90
C ALA A 401 24.78 -11.22 1.95
N TRP A 402 23.77 -10.34 1.99
CA TRP A 402 22.58 -10.48 1.16
C TRP A 402 22.85 -10.17 -0.33
N GLN A 403 23.59 -9.09 -0.60
CA GLN A 403 24.04 -8.78 -1.96
C GLN A 403 24.94 -9.88 -2.53
N GLN A 404 25.81 -10.46 -1.71
CA GLN A 404 26.66 -11.58 -2.11
C GLN A 404 25.84 -12.82 -2.48
N ARG A 405 24.78 -13.15 -1.72
CA ARG A 405 23.87 -14.27 -2.03
C ARG A 405 23.12 -14.06 -3.33
N ARG A 406 22.66 -12.84 -3.59
CA ARG A 406 22.02 -12.51 -4.87
C ARG A 406 22.97 -12.68 -6.04
N ALA A 407 24.19 -12.16 -5.93
CA ALA A 407 25.22 -12.32 -6.96
C ALA A 407 25.55 -13.80 -7.20
N GLN A 408 25.61 -14.63 -6.14
CA GLN A 408 25.81 -16.08 -6.25
C GLN A 408 24.64 -16.77 -6.96
N ALA A 409 23.39 -16.43 -6.63
CA ALA A 409 22.20 -17.00 -7.27
C ALA A 409 22.15 -16.66 -8.77
N GLN A 410 22.42 -15.40 -9.12
CA GLN A 410 22.46 -14.94 -10.52
C GLN A 410 23.60 -15.59 -11.31
N ALA A 411 24.79 -15.73 -10.72
CA ALA A 411 25.92 -16.40 -11.36
C ALA A 411 25.65 -17.90 -11.57
N ALA A 412 25.04 -18.57 -10.59
CA ALA A 412 24.65 -19.98 -10.71
C ALA A 412 23.56 -20.18 -11.78
N TRP A 413 22.57 -19.29 -11.83
CA TRP A 413 21.55 -19.29 -12.87
C TRP A 413 22.16 -19.16 -14.27
N LYS A 414 23.01 -18.13 -14.47
CA LYS A 414 23.68 -17.88 -15.75
C LYS A 414 24.54 -19.07 -16.18
N ARG A 415 25.30 -19.67 -15.26
CA ARG A 415 26.10 -20.86 -15.58
C ARG A 415 25.24 -22.02 -16.05
N MET A 416 24.10 -22.26 -15.39
CA MET A 416 23.19 -23.34 -15.78
C MET A 416 22.52 -23.10 -17.12
N TRP A 417 22.24 -21.83 -17.44
CA TRP A 417 21.80 -21.41 -18.77
C TRP A 417 22.87 -21.68 -19.84
N ASP A 418 24.12 -21.31 -19.57
CA ASP A 418 25.26 -21.56 -20.48
C ASP A 418 25.54 -23.07 -20.66
N GLU A 419 25.20 -23.90 -19.66
CA GLU A 419 25.24 -25.37 -19.73
C GLU A 419 24.07 -25.97 -20.55
N GLY A 420 23.18 -25.15 -21.11
CA GLY A 420 22.04 -25.58 -21.92
C GLY A 420 20.89 -26.21 -21.13
N ARG A 421 20.81 -25.96 -19.82
CA ARG A 421 19.68 -26.41 -19.00
C ARG A 421 18.44 -25.59 -19.32
N THR A 422 17.28 -26.24 -19.22
CA THR A 422 16.00 -25.52 -19.24
C THR A 422 15.88 -24.59 -18.02
N PRO A 423 15.12 -23.49 -18.11
CA PRO A 423 14.85 -22.62 -16.96
C PRO A 423 14.33 -23.39 -15.74
N GLU A 424 13.46 -24.37 -15.94
CA GLU A 424 12.87 -25.20 -14.89
C GLU A 424 13.93 -26.07 -14.19
N GLU A 425 14.83 -26.71 -14.94
CA GLU A 425 15.92 -27.50 -14.38
C GLU A 425 16.95 -26.64 -13.63
N ALA A 426 17.24 -25.44 -14.16
CA ALA A 426 18.12 -24.48 -13.51
C ALA A 426 17.50 -23.99 -12.19
N PHE A 427 16.20 -23.70 -12.19
CA PHE A 427 15.46 -23.26 -11.02
C PHE A 427 15.40 -24.35 -9.93
N GLU A 428 14.96 -25.57 -10.25
CA GLU A 428 14.89 -26.67 -9.27
C GLU A 428 16.26 -26.99 -8.67
N LYS A 429 17.34 -26.93 -9.47
CA LYS A 429 18.70 -27.14 -8.98
C LYS A 429 19.17 -26.03 -8.04
N LEU A 430 18.81 -24.77 -8.31
CA LEU A 430 19.05 -23.65 -7.40
C LEU A 430 18.31 -23.84 -6.07
N VAL A 431 17.02 -24.23 -6.13
CA VAL A 431 16.20 -24.51 -4.94
C VAL A 431 16.84 -25.60 -4.11
N ALA A 432 17.19 -26.75 -4.70
CA ALA A 432 17.84 -27.85 -3.99
C ALA A 432 19.18 -27.45 -3.34
N THR A 433 19.97 -26.62 -4.04
CA THR A 433 21.25 -26.10 -3.53
C THR A 433 21.04 -25.24 -2.29
N TRP A 434 20.02 -24.37 -2.30
CA TRP A 434 19.71 -23.46 -1.21
C TRP A 434 19.06 -24.14 -0.01
N GLN A 435 18.17 -25.11 -0.26
CA GLN A 435 17.64 -25.98 0.79
C GLN A 435 18.78 -26.62 1.60
N THR A 436 19.79 -27.14 0.89
CA THR A 436 20.91 -27.85 1.51
C THR A 436 21.86 -26.88 2.23
N SER A 437 22.23 -25.76 1.59
CA SER A 437 23.23 -24.83 2.14
C SER A 437 22.69 -23.96 3.28
N MET A 438 21.38 -23.72 3.32
CA MET A 438 20.75 -22.83 4.28
C MET A 438 19.78 -23.53 5.24
N HIS A 439 19.68 -24.85 5.15
CA HIS A 439 18.73 -25.65 5.94
C HIS A 439 17.28 -25.16 5.82
N LEU A 440 16.89 -24.69 4.63
CA LEU A 440 15.55 -24.18 4.35
C LEU A 440 14.60 -25.30 3.91
N SER A 441 13.31 -25.12 4.19
CA SER A 441 12.28 -25.94 3.55
C SER A 441 12.28 -25.72 2.03
N LYS A 442 11.71 -26.67 1.26
CA LYS A 442 11.60 -26.51 -0.21
C LYS A 442 10.84 -25.25 -0.57
N GLN A 443 9.76 -24.98 0.17
CA GLN A 443 8.87 -23.85 -0.06
C GLN A 443 9.58 -22.51 0.20
N ASP A 444 10.37 -22.42 1.27
CA ASP A 444 11.10 -21.18 1.60
C ASP A 444 12.24 -20.92 0.61
N ALA A 445 12.95 -21.97 0.18
CA ALA A 445 13.99 -21.86 -0.84
C ALA A 445 13.42 -21.45 -2.20
N ASP A 446 12.28 -22.02 -2.62
CA ASP A 446 11.54 -21.62 -3.83
C ASP A 446 11.15 -20.13 -3.78
N ALA A 447 10.52 -19.69 -2.69
CA ALA A 447 10.08 -18.31 -2.53
C ALA A 447 11.26 -17.33 -2.56
N GLN A 448 12.37 -17.62 -1.88
CA GLN A 448 13.54 -16.76 -1.87
C GLN A 448 14.22 -16.67 -3.24
N ILE A 449 14.34 -17.78 -3.98
CA ILE A 449 14.95 -17.77 -5.32
C ILE A 449 14.07 -17.05 -6.33
N ARG A 450 12.74 -17.22 -6.29
CA ARG A 450 11.82 -16.45 -7.14
C ARG A 450 11.96 -14.95 -6.89
N TRP A 451 11.99 -14.55 -5.63
CA TRP A 451 12.18 -13.14 -5.26
C TRP A 451 13.53 -12.59 -5.76
N LEU A 452 14.58 -13.39 -5.66
CA LEU A 452 15.95 -13.02 -6.07
C LEU A 452 16.11 -12.84 -7.57
N LEU A 453 15.44 -13.69 -8.36
CA LEU A 453 15.51 -13.66 -9.81
C LEU A 453 14.53 -12.64 -10.42
N ALA A 454 13.45 -12.31 -9.73
CA ALA A 454 12.49 -11.27 -10.14
C ALA A 454 13.03 -9.84 -10.00
N ARG A 455 14.07 -9.65 -9.18
CA ARG A 455 14.77 -8.37 -8.98
C ARG A 455 16.05 -8.30 -9.79
#